data_AF-A0A929HST9-F1
#
_entry.id   AF-A0A929HST9-F1
#
_cell.length_a   1.000
_cell.length_b   1.000
_cell.length_c   1.000
_cell.angle_alpha   90.00
_cell.angle_beta   90.00
_cell.angle_gamma   90.00
#
_symmetry.space_group_name_H-M   'P 1'
#
loop_
_entity.id
_entity.type
_entity.pdbx_description
1 polymer ?
#
loop_
_entity_poly.entity_id
_entity_poly.type
_entity_poly.pdbx_seq_one_letter_code
_entity_poly.pdbx_strand_id
1 'polypeptide(L)'
;MPETLQFVINAPQLGPALIQFSHQSGLPIVFSSRITRNRPAPPLTGTLSANQALDHLLADTGLSWELVEGRIIAVFETRCNNPETSGDQCPDSSQTLSKYPLYVPGLEETWIYGTQTTGSRIRQSNSNGATPVDVISSPDIELSGAQTLGELLKFVPAVAGNAASTAISNGGDGTATVTLRGLPSSNTLVLINGRRVANDGLAGESVDLNSIPPAAVERIEILKDGASAIYGSDAIAGVVNVIMKQDFHGFLAETFYGEAESGDLLTQTQTLQYGTGIPHGSFFISGSLYDQEPIFSRDREVSESADTRPLGGADQRSSATPAARVTLPNGRPVILDGGQYRPAGDEDLFNYQAFT
;
A
#
# COMPACT_ATOMS: atom_id res chain seq x y z
N MET A 1 15.05 -30.06 -11.21
CA MET A 1 14.38 -29.23 -12.23
C MET A 1 15.46 -28.68 -13.16
N PRO A 2 15.56 -29.09 -14.44
CA PRO A 2 16.69 -28.74 -15.29
C PRO A 2 16.35 -27.76 -16.43
N GLU A 3 15.22 -27.04 -16.37
CA GLU A 3 14.92 -26.00 -17.35
C GLU A 3 15.69 -24.72 -17.00
N THR A 4 16.42 -24.19 -17.98
CA THR A 4 17.17 -22.94 -17.83
C THR A 4 16.27 -21.78 -18.26
N LEU A 5 16.17 -20.77 -17.41
CA LEU A 5 15.33 -19.60 -17.60
C LEU A 5 16.22 -18.36 -17.65
N GLN A 6 15.78 -17.33 -18.38
CA GLN A 6 16.44 -16.04 -18.36
C GLN A 6 15.95 -15.25 -17.14
N PHE A 7 16.86 -14.97 -16.21
CA PHE A 7 16.58 -14.15 -15.03
C PHE A 7 17.13 -12.74 -15.19
N VAL A 8 16.36 -11.76 -14.72
CA VAL A 8 16.75 -10.36 -14.55
C VAL A 8 16.19 -9.88 -13.21
N ILE A 9 16.98 -9.99 -12.14
CA ILE A 9 16.59 -9.63 -10.78
C ILE A 9 17.47 -8.46 -10.34
N ASN A 10 16.82 -7.31 -10.18
CA ASN A 10 17.46 -6.03 -9.90
C ASN A 10 17.05 -5.45 -8.54
N ALA A 11 16.29 -6.20 -7.73
CA ALA A 11 15.85 -5.72 -6.45
C ALA A 11 17.03 -5.61 -5.46
N PRO A 12 17.16 -4.49 -4.71
CA PRO A 12 18.31 -4.27 -3.83
C PRO A 12 18.28 -5.15 -2.57
N GLN A 13 17.10 -5.59 -2.15
CA GLN A 13 16.89 -6.42 -0.97
C GLN A 13 16.44 -7.83 -1.33
N LEU A 14 16.80 -8.80 -0.48
CA LEU A 14 16.59 -10.22 -0.73
C LEU A 14 15.11 -10.61 -0.83
N GLY A 15 14.23 -10.00 -0.03
CA GLY A 15 12.80 -10.31 -0.04
C GLY A 15 12.16 -10.01 -1.40
N PRO A 16 12.22 -8.74 -1.84
CA PRO A 16 11.87 -8.32 -3.19
C PRO A 16 12.53 -9.17 -4.31
N ALA A 17 13.81 -9.52 -4.17
CA ALA A 17 14.52 -10.33 -5.16
C ALA A 17 13.96 -11.76 -5.28
N LEU A 18 13.60 -12.39 -4.16
CA LEU A 18 12.98 -13.72 -4.13
C LEU A 18 11.56 -13.72 -4.73
N ILE A 19 10.84 -12.61 -4.60
CA ILE A 19 9.54 -12.43 -5.26
C ILE A 19 9.70 -12.28 -6.77
N GLN A 20 10.63 -11.42 -7.22
CA GLN A 20 10.97 -11.32 -8.64
C GLN A 20 11.40 -12.67 -9.23
N PHE A 21 12.20 -13.43 -8.48
CA PHE A 21 12.56 -14.80 -8.83
C PHE A 21 11.32 -15.69 -8.99
N SER A 22 10.37 -15.66 -8.05
CA SER A 22 9.14 -16.45 -8.13
C SER A 22 8.31 -16.11 -9.37
N HIS A 23 8.16 -14.82 -9.68
CA HIS A 23 7.48 -14.35 -10.88
C HIS A 23 8.14 -14.85 -12.18
N GLN A 24 9.47 -14.81 -12.27
CA GLN A 24 10.20 -15.22 -13.47
C GLN A 24 10.33 -16.74 -13.59
N SER A 25 10.42 -17.46 -12.46
CA SER A 25 10.55 -18.92 -12.44
C SER A 25 9.22 -19.65 -12.55
N GLY A 26 8.10 -18.99 -12.22
CA GLY A 26 6.79 -19.65 -12.12
C GLY A 26 6.67 -20.60 -10.91
N LEU A 27 7.65 -20.59 -9.99
CA LEU A 27 7.66 -21.46 -8.82
C LEU A 27 7.14 -20.72 -7.58
N PRO A 28 6.17 -21.28 -6.84
CA PRO A 28 5.74 -20.72 -5.57
C PRO A 28 6.87 -20.70 -4.56
N ILE A 29 6.98 -19.61 -3.80
CA ILE A 29 8.00 -19.45 -2.77
C ILE A 29 7.37 -18.99 -1.44
N VAL A 30 7.93 -19.42 -0.32
CA VAL A 30 7.53 -18.99 1.02
C VAL A 30 8.77 -18.65 1.83
N PHE A 31 8.74 -17.51 2.50
CA PHE A 31 9.83 -17.02 3.33
C PHE A 31 9.33 -16.02 4.36
N SER A 32 10.09 -15.83 5.44
CA SER A 32 9.84 -14.78 6.42
C SER A 32 10.41 -13.45 5.95
N SER A 33 9.66 -12.36 6.04
CA SER A 33 10.21 -11.02 5.78
C SER A 33 11.38 -10.68 6.73
N ARG A 34 11.37 -11.21 7.97
CA ARG A 34 12.40 -11.01 8.97
C ARG A 34 13.77 -11.46 8.49
N ILE A 35 13.82 -12.60 7.81
CA ILE A 35 15.08 -13.21 7.35
C ILE A 35 15.51 -12.62 6.00
N THR A 36 14.74 -11.76 5.36
CA THR A 36 15.09 -11.23 4.04
C THR A 36 15.28 -9.71 4.02
N ARG A 37 14.62 -8.97 4.92
CA ARG A 37 14.57 -7.49 4.91
C ARG A 37 15.92 -6.80 5.14
N ASN A 38 16.77 -7.34 6.01
CA ASN A 38 18.09 -6.74 6.30
C ASN A 38 19.23 -7.37 5.49
N ARG A 39 18.91 -8.12 4.43
CA ARG A 39 19.89 -8.82 3.60
C ARG A 39 19.88 -8.23 2.19
N PRO A 40 21.00 -7.68 1.70
CA PRO A 40 21.08 -7.24 0.31
C PRO A 40 20.97 -8.44 -0.63
N ALA A 41 20.32 -8.26 -1.77
CA ALA A 41 20.32 -9.29 -2.81
C ALA A 41 21.47 -9.05 -3.79
N PRO A 42 22.25 -10.08 -4.16
CA PRO A 42 23.19 -9.95 -5.27
C PRO A 42 22.39 -9.78 -6.57
N PRO A 43 22.77 -8.85 -7.47
CA PRO A 43 22.10 -8.71 -8.76
C PRO A 43 22.25 -10.00 -9.56
N LEU A 44 21.17 -10.45 -10.20
CA LEU A 44 21.18 -11.67 -11.01
C LEU A 44 20.69 -11.36 -12.41
N THR A 45 21.58 -11.50 -13.40
CA THR A 45 21.21 -11.40 -14.82
C THR A 45 21.89 -12.53 -15.58
N GLY A 46 21.10 -13.36 -16.26
CA GLY A 46 21.62 -14.44 -17.09
C GLY A 46 20.68 -15.62 -17.24
N THR A 47 21.10 -16.60 -18.03
CA THR A 47 20.36 -17.84 -18.25
C THR A 47 20.85 -18.89 -17.24
N LEU A 48 20.00 -19.20 -16.26
CA LEU A 48 20.32 -20.09 -15.15
C LEU A 48 19.15 -21.07 -14.93
N SER A 49 19.42 -22.23 -14.35
CA SER A 49 18.34 -23.05 -13.79
C SER A 49 17.78 -22.39 -12.53
N ALA A 50 16.52 -22.67 -12.19
CA ALA A 50 15.87 -22.13 -10.98
C ALA A 50 16.68 -22.39 -9.71
N ASN A 51 17.27 -23.59 -9.58
CA ASN A 51 18.14 -23.94 -8.46
C ASN A 51 19.40 -23.06 -8.41
N GLN A 52 20.09 -22.90 -9.54
CA GLN A 52 21.30 -22.08 -9.61
C GLN A 52 21.01 -20.60 -9.33
N ALA A 53 19.88 -20.09 -9.81
CA ALA A 53 19.43 -18.74 -9.54
C ALA A 53 19.14 -18.53 -8.05
N LEU A 54 18.45 -19.48 -7.40
CA LEU A 54 18.15 -19.40 -5.97
C LEU A 54 19.41 -19.55 -5.12
N ASP A 55 20.30 -20.49 -5.46
CA ASP A 55 21.60 -20.67 -4.79
C ASP A 55 22.46 -19.40 -4.89
N HIS A 56 22.42 -18.70 -6.03
CA HIS A 56 23.10 -17.42 -6.20
C HIS A 56 22.48 -16.31 -5.34
N LEU A 57 21.15 -16.21 -5.31
CA LEU A 57 20.46 -15.20 -4.49
C LEU A 57 20.68 -15.40 -2.99
N LEU A 58 20.80 -16.65 -2.55
CA LEU A 58 20.98 -17.01 -1.14
C LEU A 58 22.47 -17.14 -0.76
N ALA A 59 23.40 -16.97 -1.69
CA ALA A 59 24.83 -17.03 -1.43
C ALA A 59 25.24 -16.04 -0.33
N ASP A 60 26.02 -16.51 0.65
CA ASP A 60 26.52 -15.72 1.79
C ASP A 60 25.44 -15.09 2.70
N THR A 61 24.16 -15.46 2.54
CA THR A 61 23.06 -14.94 3.37
C THR A 61 22.85 -15.73 4.67
N GLY A 62 23.38 -16.96 4.74
CA GLY A 62 23.11 -17.91 5.83
C GLY A 62 21.73 -18.61 5.72
N LEU A 63 21.02 -18.39 4.60
CA LEU A 63 19.75 -19.02 4.29
C LEU A 63 19.94 -20.28 3.44
N SER A 64 19.01 -21.22 3.60
CA SER A 64 18.89 -22.38 2.73
C SER A 64 17.45 -22.49 2.26
N TRP A 65 17.24 -23.36 1.29
CA TRP A 65 15.93 -23.61 0.73
C TRP A 65 15.66 -25.11 0.61
N GLU A 66 14.38 -25.47 0.58
CA GLU A 66 13.91 -26.83 0.33
C GLU A 66 12.59 -26.81 -0.46
N LEU A 67 12.36 -27.84 -1.28
CA LEU A 67 11.08 -28.06 -1.95
C LEU A 67 10.11 -28.80 -1.01
N VAL A 68 9.15 -28.07 -0.48
CA VAL A 68 8.02 -28.63 0.28
C VAL A 68 6.96 -29.11 -0.70
N GLU A 69 6.43 -30.31 -0.47
CA GLU A 69 5.41 -30.96 -1.31
C GLU A 69 5.82 -31.07 -2.81
N GLY A 70 7.13 -31.04 -3.09
CA GLY A 70 7.68 -31.16 -4.44
C GLY A 70 7.40 -29.98 -5.38
N ARG A 71 6.81 -28.89 -4.89
CA ARG A 71 6.43 -27.73 -5.73
C ARG A 71 6.67 -26.37 -5.09
N ILE A 72 6.69 -26.27 -3.77
CA ILE A 72 6.81 -25.00 -3.05
C ILE A 72 8.23 -24.83 -2.54
N ILE A 73 8.88 -23.72 -2.89
CA ILE A 73 10.20 -23.38 -2.37
C ILE A 73 10.02 -22.74 -0.99
N ALA A 74 10.50 -23.39 0.07
CA ALA A 74 10.58 -22.79 1.40
C ALA A 74 12.00 -22.30 1.67
N VAL A 75 12.17 -21.01 1.95
CA VAL A 75 13.45 -20.40 2.34
C VAL A 75 13.47 -20.18 3.84
N PHE A 76 14.50 -20.70 4.51
CA PHE A 76 14.64 -20.69 5.96
C PHE A 76 16.09 -20.45 6.40
N GLU A 77 16.28 -20.04 7.65
CA GLU A 77 17.62 -19.86 8.23
C GLU A 77 18.24 -21.21 8.60
N THR A 78 19.54 -21.37 8.31
CA THR A 78 20.30 -22.58 8.70
C THR A 78 20.87 -22.49 10.11
N ARG A 79 21.00 -21.28 10.65
CA ARG A 79 21.52 -21.01 12.00
C ARG A 79 20.77 -19.84 12.62
N CYS A 80 20.05 -20.10 13.70
CA CYS A 80 19.33 -19.08 14.45
C CYS A 80 20.05 -18.90 15.79
N ASN A 81 20.64 -17.72 16.03
CA ASN A 81 21.07 -17.35 17.37
C ASN A 81 19.83 -16.92 18.16
N ASN A 82 19.13 -17.88 18.78
CA ASN A 82 18.00 -17.58 19.65
C ASN A 82 18.45 -17.57 21.12
N PRO A 83 18.44 -16.43 21.84
CA PRO A 83 18.86 -16.37 23.25
C PRO A 83 17.91 -17.08 24.23
N GLU A 84 16.72 -17.50 23.79
CA GLU A 84 15.60 -17.87 24.68
C GLU A 84 15.17 -19.34 24.62
N THR A 85 15.79 -20.16 23.77
CA THR A 85 15.50 -21.60 23.73
C THR A 85 16.78 -22.40 23.82
N SER A 86 16.83 -23.35 24.75
CA SER A 86 17.80 -24.46 24.83
C SER A 86 17.63 -25.44 23.66
N GLY A 87 17.44 -24.93 22.45
CA GLY A 87 17.19 -25.66 21.22
C GLY A 87 17.60 -24.80 20.03
N ASP A 88 18.72 -25.15 19.42
CA ASP A 88 19.35 -24.54 18.24
C ASP A 88 18.53 -24.64 16.93
N GLN A 89 17.20 -24.85 16.99
CA GLN A 89 16.42 -25.18 15.81
C GLN A 89 15.59 -24.00 15.31
N CYS A 90 16.01 -23.49 14.15
CA CYS A 90 15.22 -22.62 13.29
C CYS A 90 13.89 -23.28 12.89
N PRO A 91 12.86 -22.50 12.52
CA PRO A 91 11.67 -23.05 11.90
C PRO A 91 12.07 -23.88 10.67
N ASP A 92 11.64 -25.14 10.62
CA ASP A 92 11.88 -26.00 9.47
C ASP A 92 11.04 -25.56 8.24
N SER A 93 11.27 -26.20 7.10
CA SER A 93 10.59 -25.89 5.84
C SER A 93 9.06 -26.02 5.93
N SER A 94 8.55 -26.98 6.71
CA SER A 94 7.11 -27.19 6.93
C SER A 94 6.49 -26.14 7.86
N GLN A 95 7.21 -25.72 8.89
CA GLN A 95 6.83 -24.63 9.79
C GLN A 95 6.86 -23.28 9.07
N THR A 96 7.80 -23.09 8.15
CA THR A 96 7.90 -21.89 7.31
C THR A 96 6.69 -21.78 6.38
N LEU A 97 6.31 -22.88 5.72
CA LEU A 97 5.12 -22.93 4.87
C LEU A 97 3.82 -22.59 5.62
N SER A 98 3.68 -23.08 6.85
CA SER A 98 2.48 -22.81 7.65
C SER A 98 2.45 -21.41 8.27
N LYS A 99 3.60 -20.79 8.59
CA LYS A 99 3.63 -19.52 9.32
C LYS A 99 3.57 -18.28 8.41
N TYR A 100 4.07 -18.37 7.18
CA TYR A 100 4.30 -17.22 6.32
C TYR A 100 3.44 -17.29 5.04
N PRO A 101 3.11 -16.13 4.42
CA PRO A 101 2.34 -16.11 3.19
C PRO A 101 3.09 -16.85 2.07
N LEU A 102 2.35 -17.68 1.33
CA LEU A 102 2.83 -18.37 0.15
C LEU A 102 2.74 -17.43 -1.07
N TYR A 103 3.87 -17.06 -1.64
CA TYR A 103 3.92 -16.27 -2.87
C TYR A 103 3.73 -17.20 -4.07
N VAL A 104 2.63 -17.04 -4.80
CA VAL A 104 2.32 -17.83 -6.00
C VAL A 104 2.35 -16.92 -7.22
N PRO A 105 3.18 -17.21 -8.22
CA PRO A 105 3.25 -16.39 -9.43
C PRO A 105 1.96 -16.54 -10.26
N GLY A 106 1.39 -15.42 -10.70
CA GLY A 106 0.27 -15.38 -11.63
C GLY A 106 -1.13 -15.51 -11.01
N LEU A 107 -1.26 -15.48 -9.69
CA LEU A 107 -2.55 -15.32 -9.01
C LEU A 107 -2.57 -13.96 -8.32
N GLU A 108 -3.47 -13.06 -8.75
CA GLU A 108 -3.80 -11.82 -8.04
C GLU A 108 -4.40 -12.09 -6.64
N GLU A 109 -4.69 -13.35 -6.31
CA GLU A 109 -5.22 -13.77 -5.01
C GLU A 109 -4.24 -14.76 -4.34
N THR A 110 -3.63 -14.32 -3.23
CA THR A 110 -2.72 -15.12 -2.42
C THR A 110 -3.51 -16.10 -1.53
N TRP A 111 -3.49 -17.39 -1.86
CA TRP A 111 -4.08 -18.43 -1.02
C TRP A 111 -3.17 -18.68 0.20
N ILE A 112 -3.62 -18.28 1.39
CA ILE A 112 -2.90 -18.58 2.63
C ILE A 112 -3.20 -20.02 3.09
N TYR A 113 -2.17 -20.85 3.13
CA TYR A 113 -2.18 -22.09 3.91
C TYR A 113 -1.44 -21.85 5.23
N GLY A 114 -2.16 -21.95 6.37
CA GLY A 114 -1.53 -22.08 7.68
C GLY A 114 -1.51 -20.86 8.63
N THR A 115 -2.00 -19.67 8.26
CA THR A 115 -2.06 -18.51 9.18
C THR A 115 -3.49 -18.07 9.48
N GLN A 116 -3.71 -17.41 10.63
CA GLN A 116 -5.01 -16.84 10.97
C GLN A 116 -5.25 -15.58 10.12
N THR A 117 -6.12 -15.71 9.12
CA THR A 117 -6.49 -14.62 8.22
C THR A 117 -7.79 -13.95 8.64
N THR A 118 -7.94 -12.67 8.31
CA THR A 118 -9.16 -11.88 8.44
C THR A 118 -10.34 -12.58 7.75
N GLY A 119 -11.32 -13.03 8.54
CA GLY A 119 -12.46 -13.82 8.05
C GLY A 119 -12.63 -15.15 8.78
N SER A 120 -11.58 -15.64 9.47
CA SER A 120 -11.67 -16.81 10.35
C SER A 120 -11.17 -16.51 11.77
N ARG A 121 -12.03 -16.73 12.77
CA ARG A 121 -11.63 -16.70 14.20
C ARG A 121 -10.94 -17.99 14.67
N ILE A 122 -10.79 -18.98 13.79
CA ILE A 122 -10.23 -20.30 14.12
C ILE A 122 -8.91 -20.47 13.35
N ARG A 123 -7.83 -20.83 14.06
CA ARG A 123 -6.57 -21.26 13.47
C ARG A 123 -6.84 -22.55 12.69
N GLN A 124 -6.98 -22.49 11.37
CA GLN A 124 -7.15 -23.67 10.54
C GLN A 124 -5.80 -24.08 9.97
N SER A 125 -5.32 -25.26 10.37
CA SER A 125 -4.08 -25.82 9.82
C SER A 125 -4.29 -26.59 8.51
N ASN A 126 -5.52 -26.75 8.02
CA ASN A 126 -5.80 -27.50 6.80
C ASN A 126 -7.05 -26.99 6.07
N SER A 127 -6.93 -26.97 4.74
CA SER A 127 -7.89 -26.71 3.67
C SER A 127 -9.39 -26.97 3.94
N ASN A 128 -10.25 -26.01 3.55
CA ASN A 128 -11.50 -26.19 2.76
C ASN A 128 -12.56 -25.07 2.90
N GLY A 129 -12.22 -23.90 3.43
CA GLY A 129 -13.16 -22.76 3.47
C GLY A 129 -12.45 -21.43 3.36
N ALA A 130 -11.83 -21.15 2.22
CA ALA A 130 -11.17 -19.86 2.03
C ALA A 130 -12.21 -18.82 1.59
N THR A 131 -12.49 -17.87 2.47
CA THR A 131 -13.06 -16.59 2.03
C THR A 131 -12.02 -15.90 1.16
N PRO A 132 -12.38 -15.27 0.02
CA PRO A 132 -11.42 -14.61 -0.85
C PRO A 132 -10.80 -13.42 -0.11
N VAL A 133 -9.57 -13.61 0.36
CA VAL A 133 -8.78 -12.60 1.05
C VAL A 133 -7.54 -12.33 0.21
N ASP A 134 -7.36 -11.07 -0.19
CA ASP A 134 -6.11 -10.64 -0.80
C ASP A 134 -5.11 -10.32 0.29
N VAL A 135 -3.84 -10.61 0.02
CA VAL A 135 -2.75 -10.39 0.96
C VAL A 135 -1.67 -9.57 0.25
N ILE A 136 -1.38 -8.41 0.81
CA ILE A 136 -0.27 -7.58 0.36
C ILE A 136 0.84 -7.75 1.39
N SER A 137 1.90 -8.46 1.04
CA SER A 137 3.00 -8.72 1.97
C SER A 137 3.93 -7.52 2.10
N SER A 138 4.71 -7.44 3.18
CA SER A 138 5.70 -6.36 3.32
C SER A 138 6.71 -6.28 2.16
N PRO A 139 7.25 -7.38 1.61
CA PRO A 139 8.05 -7.29 0.39
C PRO A 139 7.31 -6.70 -0.82
N ASP A 140 6.01 -6.95 -0.98
CA ASP A 140 5.20 -6.33 -2.04
C ASP A 140 5.00 -4.83 -1.77
N ILE A 141 4.80 -4.47 -0.50
CA ILE A 141 4.73 -3.07 -0.07
C ILE A 141 6.04 -2.35 -0.40
N GLU A 142 7.18 -2.97 -0.08
CA GLU A 142 8.52 -2.43 -0.40
C GLU A 142 8.72 -2.31 -1.92
N LEU A 143 8.31 -3.32 -2.69
CA LEU A 143 8.38 -3.31 -4.16
C LEU A 143 7.49 -2.25 -4.80
N SER A 144 6.35 -1.92 -4.19
CA SER A 144 5.41 -0.93 -4.72
C SER A 144 5.99 0.49 -4.73
N GLY A 145 6.97 0.77 -3.86
CA GLY A 145 7.51 2.12 -3.65
C GLY A 145 6.53 3.11 -3.00
N ALA A 146 5.34 2.67 -2.62
CA ALA A 146 4.31 3.52 -2.02
C ALA A 146 4.76 4.07 -0.66
N GLN A 147 4.61 5.38 -0.46
CA GLN A 147 5.05 6.06 0.75
C GLN A 147 3.97 6.12 1.83
N THR A 148 2.70 5.94 1.45
CA THR A 148 1.56 5.88 2.35
C THR A 148 0.71 4.64 2.07
N LEU A 149 -0.06 4.19 3.07
CA LEU A 149 -1.01 3.09 2.86
C LEU A 149 -2.12 3.47 1.87
N GLY A 150 -2.53 4.74 1.85
CA GLY A 150 -3.50 5.23 0.88
C GLY A 150 -3.00 5.10 -0.56
N GLU A 151 -1.72 5.41 -0.81
CA GLU A 151 -1.09 5.22 -2.12
C GLU A 151 -0.95 3.73 -2.48
N LEU A 152 -0.46 2.91 -1.55
CA LEU A 152 -0.31 1.46 -1.73
C LEU A 152 -1.64 0.81 -2.15
N LEU A 153 -2.72 1.15 -1.44
CA LEU A 153 -4.03 0.54 -1.67
C LEU A 153 -4.66 0.93 -3.01
N LYS A 154 -4.22 2.02 -3.66
CA LYS A 154 -4.67 2.37 -5.02
C LYS A 154 -4.27 1.34 -6.07
N PHE A 155 -3.22 0.54 -5.81
CA PHE A 155 -2.81 -0.54 -6.70
C PHE A 155 -3.69 -1.79 -6.58
N VAL A 156 -4.60 -1.85 -5.62
CA VAL A 156 -5.46 -3.00 -5.38
C VAL A 156 -6.76 -2.85 -6.16
N PRO A 157 -7.10 -3.75 -7.10
CA PRO A 157 -8.33 -3.63 -7.92
C PRO A 157 -9.63 -3.57 -7.11
N ALA A 158 -9.67 -4.22 -5.95
CA ALA A 158 -10.83 -4.21 -5.05
C ALA A 158 -11.04 -2.85 -4.35
N VAL A 159 -9.98 -2.05 -4.24
CA VAL A 159 -10.01 -0.69 -3.72
C VAL A 159 -10.45 0.22 -4.86
N ALA A 160 -11.71 0.60 -4.81
CA ALA A 160 -12.35 1.39 -5.85
C ALA A 160 -13.30 2.38 -5.19
N GLY A 161 -13.47 3.55 -5.82
CA GLY A 161 -14.32 4.63 -5.33
C GLY A 161 -13.55 5.89 -4.99
N ASN A 162 -14.27 6.85 -4.42
CA ASN A 162 -13.76 8.16 -4.03
C ASN A 162 -13.30 8.13 -2.58
N ALA A 163 -12.28 7.32 -2.29
CA ALA A 163 -11.62 7.39 -0.99
C ALA A 163 -11.03 8.79 -0.79
N ALA A 164 -11.09 9.31 0.44
CA ALA A 164 -10.36 10.51 0.80
C ALA A 164 -8.86 10.29 0.51
N SER A 165 -8.21 11.29 -0.09
CA SER A 165 -6.79 11.28 -0.43
C SER A 165 -6.21 12.64 -0.10
N THR A 166 -4.89 12.69 0.08
CA THR A 166 -4.13 13.92 0.36
C THR A 166 -4.19 14.99 -0.74
N ALA A 167 -4.67 14.66 -1.94
CA ALA A 167 -4.66 15.53 -3.13
C ALA A 167 -6.09 15.89 -3.61
N ILE A 168 -6.99 16.24 -2.69
CA ILE A 168 -8.34 16.70 -3.03
C ILE A 168 -8.34 18.23 -3.05
N SER A 169 -8.56 18.84 -4.22
CA SER A 169 -8.47 20.31 -4.37
C SER A 169 -9.59 21.08 -3.67
N ASN A 170 -10.74 20.46 -3.43
CA ASN A 170 -11.89 21.08 -2.77
C ASN A 170 -12.49 20.17 -1.71
N GLY A 171 -12.48 20.62 -0.44
CA GLY A 171 -13.13 19.93 0.67
C GLY A 171 -12.36 18.75 1.26
N GLY A 172 -11.11 18.54 0.84
CA GLY A 172 -10.20 17.59 1.49
C GLY A 172 -9.63 18.16 2.79
N ASP A 173 -9.42 17.30 3.77
CA ASP A 173 -8.82 17.63 5.07
C ASP A 173 -7.44 16.95 5.27
N GLY A 174 -6.89 16.36 4.21
CA GLY A 174 -5.62 15.65 4.22
C GLY A 174 -5.71 14.19 4.70
N THR A 175 -6.90 13.70 5.08
CA THR A 175 -7.07 12.30 5.48
C THR A 175 -6.98 11.35 4.30
N ALA A 176 -6.43 10.16 4.54
CA ALA A 176 -6.44 9.06 3.58
C ALA A 176 -7.33 7.94 4.10
N THR A 177 -8.37 7.56 3.35
CA THR A 177 -9.27 6.45 3.74
C THR A 177 -9.22 5.34 2.70
N VAL A 178 -9.93 4.23 2.94
CA VAL A 178 -10.08 3.14 1.97
C VAL A 178 -11.56 2.88 1.70
N THR A 179 -11.87 2.68 0.42
CA THR A 179 -13.19 2.28 -0.06
C THR A 179 -13.07 0.98 -0.83
N LEU A 180 -13.92 0.00 -0.52
CA LEU A 180 -14.02 -1.24 -1.28
C LEU A 180 -15.27 -1.20 -2.16
N ARG A 181 -15.12 -1.62 -3.43
CA ARG A 181 -16.22 -1.72 -4.41
C ARG A 181 -17.03 -0.44 -4.65
N GLY A 182 -16.44 0.73 -4.48
CA GLY A 182 -17.11 2.01 -4.67
C GLY A 182 -18.11 2.37 -3.57
N LEU A 183 -18.16 1.62 -2.47
CA LEU A 183 -18.96 1.98 -1.30
C LEU A 183 -18.22 3.02 -0.44
N PRO A 184 -18.94 3.95 0.22
CA PRO A 184 -18.33 4.94 1.11
C PRO A 184 -17.43 4.29 2.18
N SER A 185 -16.38 4.99 2.61
CA SER A 185 -15.35 4.49 3.53
C SER A 185 -15.91 4.03 4.88
N SER A 186 -17.06 4.58 5.30
CA SER A 186 -17.83 4.16 6.49
C SER A 186 -18.36 2.72 6.42
N ASN A 187 -18.42 2.12 5.23
CA ASN A 187 -18.81 0.73 5.01
C ASN A 187 -17.61 -0.22 4.91
N THR A 188 -16.38 0.28 5.01
CA THR A 188 -15.15 -0.52 4.99
C THR A 188 -14.52 -0.51 6.37
N LEU A 189 -14.43 -1.69 7.00
CA LEU A 189 -13.84 -1.78 8.32
C LEU A 189 -12.32 -1.88 8.24
N VAL A 190 -11.62 -0.93 8.84
CA VAL A 190 -10.16 -1.01 9.03
C VAL A 190 -9.83 -1.60 10.40
N LEU A 191 -8.96 -2.60 10.42
CA LEU A 191 -8.44 -3.24 11.62
C LEU A 191 -6.93 -3.09 11.68
N ILE A 192 -6.37 -3.00 12.89
CA ILE A 192 -4.94 -3.17 13.13
C ILE A 192 -4.75 -4.40 14.00
N ASN A 193 -4.00 -5.39 13.52
CA ASN A 193 -3.80 -6.67 14.19
C ASN A 193 -5.13 -7.34 14.61
N GLY A 194 -6.16 -7.24 13.75
CA GLY A 194 -7.49 -7.78 14.01
C GLY A 194 -8.33 -7.02 15.05
N ARG A 195 -7.86 -5.85 15.51
CA ARG A 195 -8.58 -4.98 16.47
C ARG A 195 -9.08 -3.72 15.78
N ARG A 196 -10.28 -3.28 16.19
CA ARG A 196 -10.86 -2.01 15.75
C ARG A 196 -10.02 -0.86 16.29
N VAL A 197 -9.79 0.13 15.46
CA VAL A 197 -9.12 1.38 15.83
C VAL A 197 -10.08 2.55 15.68
N ALA A 198 -9.74 3.68 16.29
CA ALA A 198 -10.57 4.87 16.24
C ALA A 198 -10.59 5.43 14.81
N ASN A 199 -11.75 5.93 14.39
CA ASN A 199 -11.86 6.73 13.18
C ASN A 199 -11.08 8.04 13.32
N ASP A 200 -10.83 8.69 12.20
CA ASP A 200 -10.22 10.01 12.12
C ASP A 200 -10.98 11.04 12.98
N GLY A 201 -10.27 12.04 13.50
CA GLY A 201 -10.86 13.04 14.39
C GLY A 201 -11.56 14.21 13.68
N LEU A 202 -11.56 14.23 12.34
CA LEU A 202 -12.02 15.36 11.54
C LEU A 202 -13.39 15.08 10.92
N ALA A 203 -13.45 14.15 9.97
CA ALA A 203 -14.67 13.66 9.35
C ALA A 203 -15.34 12.56 10.19
N GLY A 204 -14.56 11.75 10.92
CA GLY A 204 -15.06 10.70 11.80
C GLY A 204 -15.69 9.49 11.09
N GLU A 205 -15.56 9.42 9.77
CA GLU A 205 -16.25 8.44 8.93
C GLU A 205 -15.46 7.13 8.78
N SER A 206 -14.13 7.18 8.85
CA SER A 206 -13.26 6.00 8.71
C SER A 206 -11.91 6.22 9.39
N VAL A 207 -11.02 5.24 9.33
CA VAL A 207 -9.67 5.35 9.92
C VAL A 207 -8.78 6.10 8.93
N ASP A 208 -8.05 7.11 9.43
CA ASP A 208 -7.01 7.78 8.64
C ASP A 208 -5.78 6.88 8.49
N LEU A 209 -5.58 6.37 7.28
CA LEU A 209 -4.49 5.46 6.91
C LEU A 209 -3.12 6.12 6.99
N ASN A 210 -3.04 7.45 6.94
CA ASN A 210 -1.78 8.18 7.09
C ASN A 210 -1.17 8.00 8.50
N SER A 211 -1.97 7.56 9.47
CA SER A 211 -1.50 7.26 10.83
C SER A 211 -0.68 5.97 10.94
N ILE A 212 -0.63 5.15 9.89
CA ILE A 212 0.05 3.85 9.90
C ILE A 212 1.19 3.88 8.86
N PRO A 213 2.46 3.95 9.28
CA PRO A 213 3.59 3.91 8.36
C PRO A 213 3.64 2.56 7.62
N PRO A 214 3.74 2.53 6.28
CA PRO A 214 3.84 1.28 5.52
C PRO A 214 5.01 0.41 5.98
N ALA A 215 6.12 1.04 6.36
CA ALA A 215 7.31 0.36 6.84
C ALA A 215 7.12 -0.35 8.19
N ALA A 216 6.05 -0.06 8.95
CA ALA A 216 5.68 -0.76 10.18
C ALA A 216 4.77 -1.98 9.92
N VAL A 217 4.27 -2.13 8.69
CA VAL A 217 3.33 -3.17 8.28
C VAL A 217 4.07 -4.43 7.86
N GLU A 218 3.61 -5.57 8.35
CA GLU A 218 4.09 -6.89 7.94
C GLU A 218 3.30 -7.41 6.73
N ARG A 219 1.98 -7.20 6.75
CA ARG A 219 1.09 -7.47 5.61
C ARG A 219 -0.25 -6.76 5.79
N ILE A 220 -0.99 -6.60 4.71
CA ILE A 220 -2.37 -6.15 4.70
C ILE A 220 -3.24 -7.28 4.19
N GLU A 221 -4.32 -7.59 4.90
CA GLU A 221 -5.30 -8.59 4.52
C GLU A 221 -6.61 -7.90 4.13
N ILE A 222 -7.08 -8.10 2.90
CA ILE A 222 -8.29 -7.49 2.39
C ILE A 222 -9.33 -8.58 2.20
N LEU A 223 -10.24 -8.67 3.16
CA LEU A 223 -11.42 -9.50 3.06
C LEU A 223 -12.45 -8.77 2.21
N LYS A 224 -12.62 -9.24 0.98
CA LYS A 224 -13.58 -8.67 0.05
C LYS A 224 -15.01 -9.01 0.46
N ASP A 225 -15.27 -10.11 1.16
CA ASP A 225 -16.66 -10.47 1.48
C ASP A 225 -17.28 -9.56 2.56
N GLY A 226 -18.60 -9.38 2.49
CA GLY A 226 -19.34 -8.63 3.51
C GLY A 226 -19.24 -9.35 4.85
N ALA A 227 -18.47 -8.79 5.77
CA ALA A 227 -18.13 -9.45 7.04
C ALA A 227 -19.00 -8.95 8.20
N SER A 228 -20.16 -8.36 7.91
CA SER A 228 -21.01 -7.72 8.92
C SER A 228 -21.52 -8.68 10.00
N ALA A 229 -21.67 -9.97 9.68
CA ALA A 229 -22.05 -10.99 10.67
C ALA A 229 -20.99 -11.21 11.75
N ILE A 230 -19.70 -10.96 11.45
CA ILE A 230 -18.57 -11.19 12.36
C ILE A 230 -18.12 -9.88 13.01
N TYR A 231 -18.10 -8.80 12.22
CA TYR A 231 -17.50 -7.53 12.61
C TYR A 231 -18.49 -6.38 12.78
N GLY A 232 -19.75 -6.50 12.36
CA GLY A 232 -20.78 -5.47 12.52
C GLY A 232 -21.04 -4.60 11.27
N SER A 233 -21.84 -3.55 11.43
CA SER A 233 -22.35 -2.69 10.34
C SER A 233 -21.26 -2.06 9.46
N ASP A 234 -20.08 -1.79 10.01
CA ASP A 234 -19.02 -1.08 9.28
C ASP A 234 -18.28 -1.97 8.29
N ALA A 235 -18.58 -3.27 8.24
CA ALA A 235 -17.94 -4.27 7.37
C ALA A 235 -18.84 -4.72 6.21
N ILE A 236 -19.72 -3.84 5.71
CA ILE A 236 -20.63 -4.14 4.58
C ILE A 236 -19.84 -4.30 3.27
N ALA A 237 -18.89 -3.40 3.01
CA ALA A 237 -18.06 -3.42 1.81
C ALA A 237 -16.93 -4.47 1.90
N GLY A 238 -16.47 -4.74 3.12
CA GLY A 238 -15.39 -5.68 3.42
C GLY A 238 -14.59 -5.26 4.65
N VAL A 239 -13.43 -5.89 4.83
CA VAL A 239 -12.50 -5.58 5.93
C VAL A 239 -11.09 -5.44 5.38
N VAL A 240 -10.39 -4.38 5.79
CA VAL A 240 -8.96 -4.19 5.55
C VAL A 240 -8.24 -4.32 6.89
N ASN A 241 -7.48 -5.39 7.08
CA ASN A 241 -6.74 -5.62 8.32
C ASN A 241 -5.24 -5.42 8.09
N VAL A 242 -4.70 -4.39 8.73
CA VAL A 242 -3.29 -4.08 8.70
C VAL A 242 -2.59 -4.86 9.82
N ILE A 243 -1.76 -5.82 9.44
CA ILE A 243 -0.97 -6.61 10.39
C ILE A 243 0.39 -5.93 10.56
N MET A 244 0.69 -5.53 11.79
CA MET A 244 1.95 -4.86 12.13
C MET A 244 3.08 -5.88 12.30
N LYS A 245 4.33 -5.43 12.09
CA LYS A 245 5.53 -6.22 12.40
C LYS A 245 5.57 -6.56 13.90
N GLN A 246 5.72 -7.85 14.22
CA GLN A 246 5.82 -8.34 15.60
C GLN A 246 7.25 -8.80 15.93
N ASP A 247 7.96 -9.40 14.98
CA ASP A 247 9.27 -10.02 15.20
C ASP A 247 10.42 -9.20 14.59
N PHE A 248 10.33 -7.87 14.62
CA PHE A 248 11.41 -7.00 14.14
C PHE A 248 12.53 -6.92 15.18
N HIS A 249 13.77 -7.20 14.77
CA HIS A 249 14.95 -7.11 15.62
C HIS A 249 16.02 -6.27 14.94
N GLY A 250 16.52 -5.26 15.65
CA GLY A 250 17.56 -4.36 15.18
C GLY A 250 17.04 -2.94 14.99
N PHE A 251 17.75 -2.20 14.17
CA PHE A 251 17.48 -0.80 13.87
C PHE A 251 17.42 -0.64 12.34
N LEU A 252 16.43 0.10 11.86
CA LEU A 252 16.31 0.48 10.46
C LEU A 252 16.10 2.00 10.39
N ALA A 253 16.88 2.65 9.54
CA ALA A 253 16.67 4.03 9.15
C ALA A 253 16.56 4.09 7.63
N GLU A 254 15.49 4.67 7.13
CA GLU A 254 15.21 4.79 5.71
C GLU A 254 14.80 6.22 5.40
N THR A 255 15.27 6.71 4.25
CA THR A 255 14.87 8.00 3.72
C THR A 255 14.45 7.82 2.27
N PHE A 256 13.32 8.42 1.92
CA PHE A 256 12.82 8.50 0.56
C PHE A 256 12.77 9.96 0.13
N TYR A 257 13.05 10.19 -1.15
CA TYR A 257 12.91 11.47 -1.82
C TYR A 257 12.38 11.20 -3.22
N GLY A 258 11.32 11.91 -3.61
CA GLY A 258 10.75 11.86 -4.95
C GLY A 258 10.19 13.21 -5.35
N GLU A 259 10.17 13.48 -6.65
CA GLU A 259 9.60 14.69 -7.23
C GLU A 259 8.87 14.32 -8.53
N ALA A 260 7.85 15.10 -8.90
CA ALA A 260 7.21 14.96 -10.20
C ALA A 260 8.12 15.50 -11.31
N GLU A 261 7.88 15.05 -12.54
CA GLU A 261 8.68 15.46 -13.72
C GLU A 261 8.70 16.99 -13.94
N SER A 262 7.65 17.69 -13.50
CA SER A 262 7.56 19.15 -13.58
C SER A 262 8.31 19.90 -12.47
N GLY A 263 9.01 19.20 -11.57
CA GLY A 263 9.80 19.79 -10.48
C GLY A 263 8.98 20.23 -9.27
N ASP A 264 7.77 19.69 -9.11
CA ASP A 264 6.88 19.90 -7.96
C ASP A 264 6.46 18.54 -7.34
N LEU A 265 5.47 18.52 -6.43
CA LEU A 265 5.11 17.33 -5.66
C LEU A 265 6.31 16.70 -4.94
N LEU A 266 7.21 17.54 -4.43
CA LEU A 266 8.34 17.08 -3.64
C LEU A 266 7.82 16.24 -2.48
N THR A 267 8.22 14.97 -2.43
CA THR A 267 7.78 14.01 -1.42
C THR A 267 9.00 13.51 -0.67
N GLN A 268 9.01 13.71 0.64
CA GLN A 268 10.07 13.24 1.52
C GLN A 268 9.50 12.37 2.64
N THR A 269 10.06 11.17 2.80
CA THR A 269 9.71 10.28 3.91
C THR A 269 10.96 9.93 4.69
N GLN A 270 10.91 10.02 6.02
CA GLN A 270 11.97 9.57 6.91
C GLN A 270 11.39 8.57 7.91
N THR A 271 11.86 7.33 7.86
CA THR A 271 11.39 6.26 8.74
C THR A 271 12.49 5.79 9.66
N LEU A 272 12.17 5.69 10.95
CA LEU A 272 13.02 5.08 11.97
C LEU A 272 12.27 3.93 12.64
N GLN A 273 12.94 2.79 12.74
CA GLN A 273 12.41 1.60 13.41
C GLN A 273 13.44 1.02 14.36
N TYR A 274 12.94 0.54 15.49
CA TYR A 274 13.72 -0.23 16.43
C TYR A 274 12.89 -1.38 16.97
N GLY A 275 13.49 -2.55 17.08
CA GLY A 275 12.85 -3.67 17.74
C GLY A 275 13.85 -4.61 18.38
N THR A 276 13.40 -5.31 19.41
CA THR A 276 14.20 -6.28 20.15
C THR A 276 13.31 -7.35 20.77
N GLY A 277 13.91 -8.50 21.06
CA GLY A 277 13.28 -9.54 21.85
C GLY A 277 13.28 -9.17 23.33
N ILE A 278 12.25 -9.60 24.03
CA ILE A 278 12.17 -9.60 25.50
C ILE A 278 11.77 -11.02 25.95
N PRO A 279 12.13 -11.46 27.18
CA PRO A 279 11.98 -12.86 27.62
C PRO A 279 10.61 -13.54 27.40
N HIS A 280 9.54 -12.75 27.27
CA HIS A 280 8.17 -13.20 27.05
C HIS A 280 7.46 -12.45 25.90
N GLY A 281 8.21 -11.95 24.91
CA GLY A 281 7.62 -11.27 23.77
C GLY A 281 8.62 -10.47 22.93
N SER A 282 8.11 -9.44 22.26
CA SER A 282 8.92 -8.53 21.47
C SER A 282 8.53 -7.10 21.78
N PHE A 283 9.50 -6.21 21.63
CA PHE A 283 9.30 -4.77 21.64
C PHE A 283 9.58 -4.24 20.25
N PHE A 284 8.65 -3.47 19.68
CA PHE A 284 8.79 -2.84 18.38
C PHE A 284 8.26 -1.41 18.45
N ILE A 285 9.02 -0.48 17.90
CA ILE A 285 8.63 0.91 17.72
C ILE A 285 9.00 1.35 16.31
N SER A 286 8.10 2.10 15.68
CA SER A 286 8.29 2.70 14.35
C SER A 286 7.78 4.14 14.39
N GLY A 287 8.52 5.04 13.77
CA GLY A 287 8.11 6.42 13.53
C GLY A 287 8.42 6.80 12.09
N SER A 288 7.51 7.52 11.45
CA SER A 288 7.70 8.08 10.12
C SER A 288 7.33 9.55 10.10
N LEU A 289 8.15 10.35 9.42
CA LEU A 289 7.84 11.73 9.05
C LEU A 289 7.63 11.75 7.54
N TYR A 290 6.45 12.16 7.11
CA TYR A 290 6.05 12.28 5.71
C TYR A 290 5.69 13.73 5.43
N ASP A 291 6.31 14.30 4.41
CA ASP A 291 6.02 15.64 3.90
C ASP A 291 5.86 15.57 2.37
N GLN A 292 4.84 16.24 1.87
CA GLN A 292 4.54 16.28 0.44
C GLN A 292 4.08 17.68 0.05
N GLU A 293 4.80 18.28 -0.89
CA GLU A 293 4.42 19.56 -1.48
C GLU A 293 3.18 19.41 -2.39
N PRO A 294 2.36 20.46 -2.52
CA PRO A 294 1.18 20.41 -3.37
C PRO A 294 1.54 20.39 -4.86
N ILE A 295 0.59 19.89 -5.67
CA ILE A 295 0.52 20.22 -7.10
C ILE A 295 -0.56 21.28 -7.27
N PHE A 296 -0.22 22.36 -7.96
CA PHE A 296 -1.18 23.39 -8.31
C PHE A 296 -1.69 23.20 -9.74
N SER A 297 -3.00 23.33 -9.91
CA SER A 297 -3.61 23.29 -11.24
C SER A 297 -3.04 24.35 -12.18
N ARG A 298 -2.69 25.53 -11.64
CA ARG A 298 -2.10 26.64 -12.40
C ARG A 298 -0.75 26.31 -13.05
N ASP A 299 -0.05 25.32 -12.50
CA ASP A 299 1.31 24.92 -12.92
C ASP A 299 1.27 23.81 -13.98
N ARG A 300 0.10 23.53 -14.57
CA ARG A 300 -0.10 22.49 -15.58
C ARG A 300 -0.90 23.06 -16.75
N GLU A 301 -0.35 22.99 -17.95
CA GLU A 301 -0.99 23.47 -19.18
C GLU A 301 -2.42 22.90 -19.39
N VAL A 302 -2.65 21.64 -19.01
CA VAL A 302 -3.96 20.99 -19.15
C VAL A 302 -5.01 21.49 -18.14
N SER A 303 -4.59 22.05 -16.99
CA SER A 303 -5.48 22.46 -15.90
C SER A 303 -5.34 23.91 -15.46
N GLU A 304 -4.48 24.70 -16.11
CA GLU A 304 -4.26 26.13 -15.78
C GLU A 304 -5.54 26.97 -15.93
N SER A 305 -6.46 26.49 -16.77
CA SER A 305 -7.74 27.11 -17.04
C SER A 305 -8.90 26.16 -16.78
N ALA A 306 -9.93 26.66 -16.10
CA ALA A 306 -11.21 25.96 -15.99
C ALA A 306 -11.98 25.97 -17.33
N ASP A 307 -11.53 26.75 -18.32
CA ASP A 307 -12.04 26.68 -19.69
C ASP A 307 -11.36 25.54 -20.45
N THR A 308 -12.00 24.38 -20.42
CA THR A 308 -11.48 23.17 -21.08
C THR A 308 -12.01 22.98 -22.50
N ARG A 309 -12.71 23.97 -23.07
CA ARG A 309 -13.23 23.90 -24.46
C ARG A 309 -12.14 23.64 -25.52
N PRO A 310 -10.92 24.22 -25.44
CA PRO A 310 -9.84 23.89 -26.36
C PRO A 310 -9.44 22.40 -26.34
N LEU A 311 -9.71 21.72 -25.23
CA LEU A 311 -9.41 20.31 -24.99
C LEU A 311 -10.64 19.40 -25.24
N GLY A 312 -11.73 19.94 -25.79
CA GLY A 312 -12.98 19.21 -26.04
C GLY A 312 -13.92 19.10 -24.83
N GLY A 313 -13.61 19.80 -23.73
CA GLY A 313 -14.44 19.86 -22.53
C GLY A 313 -15.42 21.05 -22.51
N ALA A 314 -15.97 21.32 -21.33
CA ALA A 314 -16.86 22.44 -21.07
C ALA A 314 -16.11 23.63 -20.44
N ASP A 315 -16.69 24.83 -20.54
CA ASP A 315 -16.21 25.96 -19.76
C ASP A 315 -16.72 25.82 -18.32
N GLN A 316 -15.81 25.51 -17.40
CA GLN A 316 -16.08 25.35 -15.97
C GLN A 316 -15.68 26.58 -15.17
N ARG A 317 -15.28 27.69 -15.81
CA ARG A 317 -14.97 28.92 -15.09
C ARG A 317 -16.19 29.40 -14.30
N SER A 318 -15.95 29.92 -13.11
CA SER A 318 -16.99 30.24 -12.15
C SER A 318 -17.76 31.49 -12.55
N SER A 319 -19.09 31.44 -12.47
CA SER A 319 -19.95 32.63 -12.53
C SER A 319 -19.92 33.45 -11.23
N ALA A 320 -19.43 32.87 -10.13
CA ALA A 320 -19.12 33.59 -8.91
C ALA A 320 -17.74 34.25 -9.07
N THR A 321 -17.78 35.50 -9.52
CA THR A 321 -16.61 36.33 -9.78
C THR A 321 -16.25 37.18 -8.56
N PRO A 322 -14.97 37.58 -8.36
CA PRO A 322 -14.60 38.51 -7.28
C PRO A 322 -15.33 39.86 -7.38
N ALA A 323 -15.57 40.33 -8.61
CA ALA A 323 -16.50 41.42 -8.87
C ALA A 323 -17.94 40.91 -8.74
N ALA A 324 -18.82 41.64 -8.05
CA ALA A 324 -20.19 41.18 -7.84
C ALA A 324 -20.94 41.01 -9.18
N ARG A 325 -21.22 39.74 -9.55
CA ARG A 325 -22.11 39.39 -10.66
C ARG A 325 -23.52 39.19 -10.13
N VAL A 326 -24.46 40.01 -10.59
CA VAL A 326 -25.84 40.05 -10.09
C VAL A 326 -26.79 39.73 -11.24
N THR A 327 -27.71 38.79 -11.01
CA THR A 327 -28.80 38.51 -11.95
C THR A 327 -29.98 39.41 -11.64
N LEU A 328 -30.35 40.27 -12.60
CA LEU A 328 -31.50 41.16 -12.47
C LEU A 328 -32.83 40.39 -12.61
N PRO A 329 -33.98 40.94 -12.17
CA PRO A 329 -35.28 40.27 -12.29
C PRO A 329 -35.70 39.88 -13.72
N ASN A 330 -35.12 40.52 -14.73
CA ASN A 330 -35.32 40.19 -16.14
C ASN A 330 -34.41 39.04 -16.64
N GLY A 331 -33.71 38.35 -15.73
CA GLY A 331 -32.80 37.24 -16.02
C GLY A 331 -31.44 37.67 -16.58
N ARG A 332 -31.17 38.97 -16.76
CA ARG A 332 -29.93 39.45 -17.36
C ARG A 332 -28.84 39.59 -16.29
N PRO A 333 -27.68 38.92 -16.43
CA PRO A 333 -26.58 39.10 -15.50
C PRO A 333 -25.83 40.41 -15.79
N VAL A 334 -25.49 41.13 -14.74
CA VAL A 334 -24.63 42.32 -14.76
C VAL A 334 -23.44 42.13 -13.83
N ILE A 335 -22.32 42.78 -14.12
CA ILE A 335 -21.10 42.75 -13.31
C ILE A 335 -20.66 44.17 -12.98
N LEU A 336 -20.12 44.36 -11.76
CA LEU A 336 -19.54 45.62 -11.32
C LEU A 336 -18.15 45.82 -11.93
N ASP A 337 -17.97 46.88 -12.69
CA ASP A 337 -16.71 47.25 -13.33
C ASP A 337 -16.48 48.76 -13.19
N GLY A 338 -15.37 49.17 -12.56
CA GLY A 338 -15.06 50.58 -12.34
C GLY A 338 -16.13 51.39 -11.59
N GLY A 339 -16.95 50.75 -10.75
CA GLY A 339 -18.05 51.40 -10.02
C GLY A 339 -19.38 51.51 -10.77
N GLN A 340 -19.47 50.97 -12.00
CA GLN A 340 -20.72 50.88 -12.75
C GLN A 340 -21.08 49.43 -13.09
N TYR A 341 -22.37 49.16 -13.25
CA TYR A 341 -22.83 47.85 -13.70
C TYR A 341 -22.91 47.80 -15.22
N ARG A 342 -22.28 46.78 -15.82
CA ARG A 342 -22.40 46.45 -17.25
C ARG A 342 -22.93 45.03 -17.43
N PRO A 343 -23.49 44.66 -18.60
CA PRO A 343 -23.85 43.27 -18.89
C PRO A 343 -22.64 42.35 -18.69
N ALA A 344 -22.87 41.21 -18.04
CA ALA A 344 -21.82 40.20 -17.81
C ALA A 344 -21.81 39.18 -18.96
N GLY A 345 -20.63 38.88 -19.50
CA GLY A 345 -20.40 37.89 -20.54
C GLY A 345 -19.68 36.63 -20.07
N ASP A 346 -19.28 35.78 -21.02
CA ASP A 346 -18.48 34.57 -20.77
C ASP A 346 -17.00 34.92 -20.54
N GLU A 347 -16.55 36.06 -21.06
CA GLU A 347 -15.25 36.65 -20.80
C GLU A 347 -15.06 37.05 -19.33
N ASP A 348 -16.17 37.31 -18.63
CA ASP A 348 -16.16 37.71 -17.22
C ASP A 348 -16.10 36.52 -16.26
N LEU A 349 -16.19 35.28 -16.75
CA LEU A 349 -16.13 34.10 -15.89
C LEU A 349 -14.77 33.99 -15.18
N PHE A 350 -14.82 33.71 -13.89
CA PHE A 350 -13.64 33.66 -13.03
C PHE A 350 -12.93 32.32 -13.16
N ASN A 351 -11.68 32.37 -13.65
CA ASN A 351 -10.82 31.20 -13.66
C ASN A 351 -10.24 30.96 -12.25
N TYR A 352 -10.91 30.15 -11.45
CA TYR A 352 -10.43 29.78 -10.12
C TYR A 352 -9.19 28.88 -10.15
N GLN A 353 -8.92 28.18 -11.27
CA GLN A 353 -7.76 27.29 -11.41
C GLN A 353 -6.43 28.05 -11.28
N ALA A 354 -6.43 29.36 -11.53
CA ALA A 354 -5.26 30.21 -11.28
C ALA A 354 -4.85 30.29 -9.80
N PHE A 355 -5.71 29.84 -8.88
CA PHE A 355 -5.49 29.86 -7.43
C PHE A 355 -5.41 28.47 -6.80
N THR A 356 -5.68 27.43 -7.58
CA THR A 356 -5.59 26.03 -7.14
C THR A 356 -4.42 25.32 -7.78
#